data_AF-A0A512SW19-F1
#
_entry.id   AF-A0A512SW19-F1
#
_cell.length_a   1.000
_cell.length_b   1.000
_cell.length_c   1.000
_cell.angle_alpha   90.00
_cell.angle_beta   90.00
_cell.angle_gamma   90.00
#
_symmetry.space_group_name_H-M   'P 1'
#
loop_
_entity.id
_entity.type
_entity.pdbx_description
1 polymer ?
#
loop_
_entity_poly.entity_id
_entity_poly.type
_entity_poly.pdbx_seq_one_letter_code
_entity_poly.pdbx_strand_id
1 'polypeptide(L)'
;MNGPGNLVVRPGPGLPGGLVLDASELVERFSRASGPGGQGVNTTDSRVELVFDPAASTSLTPTQAGRVVEVLGSSLVQGRIVVVASEHRSQLRNRAAARERLVAILREALAPAPPSRRPTRPTRGSQRRRLDAKKRRGDLKSGRGRVTPD
;
A
#
# COMPACT_ATOMS: atom_id res chain seq x y z
N MET A 1 8.57 12.70 32.47
CA MET A 1 9.10 11.63 31.61
C MET A 1 8.08 11.27 30.52
N ASN A 2 7.70 12.22 29.66
CA ASN A 2 6.72 11.97 28.58
C ASN A 2 7.45 11.94 27.23
N GLY A 3 8.37 10.98 27.07
CA GLY A 3 8.85 10.64 25.73
C GLY A 3 7.68 10.11 24.88
N PRO A 4 7.79 10.12 23.55
CA PRO A 4 6.89 9.31 22.73
C PRO A 4 6.84 7.90 23.28
N GLY A 5 5.65 7.32 23.43
CA GLY A 5 5.55 5.89 23.63
C GLY A 5 5.97 5.17 22.35
N ASN A 6 6.46 3.94 22.49
CA ASN A 6 6.76 3.07 21.35
C ASN A 6 5.56 2.95 20.40
N LEU A 7 5.83 2.87 19.09
CA LEU A 7 4.79 2.74 18.08
C LEU A 7 4.51 1.27 17.82
N VAL A 8 3.30 0.84 18.16
CA VAL A 8 2.88 -0.55 18.00
C VAL A 8 2.11 -0.71 16.70
N VAL A 9 2.69 -1.47 15.77
CA VAL A 9 2.03 -2.00 14.59
C VAL A 9 1.49 -3.38 14.96
N ARG A 10 0.16 -3.49 15.05
CA ARG A 10 -0.50 -4.76 15.37
C ARG A 10 -0.22 -5.83 14.30
N PRO A 11 -0.24 -7.13 14.68
CA PRO A 11 -0.10 -8.24 13.75
C PRO A 11 -0.97 -8.12 12.49
N GLY A 12 -0.47 -8.69 11.39
CA GLY A 12 -1.16 -8.69 10.09
C GLY A 12 -0.41 -9.50 9.02
N PRO A 13 -0.91 -9.51 7.78
CA PRO A 13 -0.22 -10.14 6.65
C PRO A 13 1.22 -9.64 6.53
N GLY A 14 2.19 -10.56 6.43
CA GLY A 14 3.61 -10.20 6.33
C GLY A 14 4.26 -9.77 7.65
N LEU A 15 3.46 -9.67 8.72
CA LEU A 15 3.87 -9.21 10.03
C LEU A 15 3.13 -10.00 11.13
N PRO A 16 3.35 -11.33 11.23
CA PRO A 16 2.53 -12.21 12.07
C PRO A 16 2.68 -11.94 13.57
N GLY A 17 3.84 -11.45 14.03
CA GLY A 17 4.09 -11.10 15.43
C GLY A 17 3.77 -9.66 15.81
N GLY A 18 3.36 -8.82 14.85
CA GLY A 18 3.37 -7.37 15.07
C GLY A 18 4.80 -6.81 15.07
N LEU A 19 4.88 -5.48 15.10
CA LEU A 19 6.13 -4.72 15.10
C LEU A 19 6.01 -3.62 16.13
N VAL A 20 7.04 -3.41 16.92
CA VAL A 20 7.14 -2.30 17.86
C VAL A 20 8.33 -1.48 17.42
N LEU A 21 8.10 -0.22 17.04
CA LEU A 21 9.18 0.74 16.81
C LEU A 21 9.47 1.47 18.10
N ASP A 22 10.75 1.56 18.44
CA ASP A 22 11.19 2.33 19.59
C ASP A 22 10.96 3.82 19.34
N ALA A 23 10.56 4.52 20.39
CA ALA A 23 10.30 5.96 20.32
C ALA A 23 11.51 6.78 19.85
N SER A 24 12.73 6.28 20.08
CA SER A 24 13.98 6.91 19.63
C SER A 24 14.18 6.85 18.11
N GLU A 25 13.51 5.93 17.42
CA GLU A 25 13.55 5.82 15.95
C GLU A 25 12.60 6.81 15.27
N LEU A 26 11.77 7.50 16.06
CA LEU A 26 10.75 8.42 15.59
C LEU A 26 11.14 9.86 15.89
N VAL A 27 11.26 10.66 14.84
CA VAL A 27 11.51 12.10 14.98
C VAL A 27 10.20 12.85 14.79
N GLU A 28 9.75 13.52 15.84
CA GLU A 28 8.57 14.39 15.81
C GLU A 28 9.00 15.86 15.73
N ARG A 29 8.39 16.60 14.81
CA ARG A 29 8.55 18.05 14.66
C ARG A 29 7.19 18.72 14.78
N PHE A 30 7.14 19.77 15.58
CA PHE A 30 5.94 20.56 15.81
C PHE A 30 6.06 21.90 15.12
N SER A 31 4.97 22.34 14.51
CA SER A 31 4.89 23.61 13.82
C SER A 31 3.47 24.14 13.85
N ARG A 32 3.27 25.37 13.38
CA ARG A 32 1.94 25.95 13.25
C ARG A 32 1.18 25.29 12.11
N ALA A 33 -0.10 25.02 12.32
CA ALA A 33 -0.98 24.60 11.24
C ALA A 33 -1.19 25.76 10.25
N SER A 34 -1.24 25.43 8.96
CA SER A 34 -1.49 26.41 7.90
C SER A 34 -3.00 26.51 7.60
N GLY A 35 -3.55 27.72 7.48
CA GLY A 35 -4.94 27.98 7.08
C GLY A 35 -5.37 29.45 7.28
N PRO A 36 -6.37 29.95 6.51
CA PRO A 36 -6.90 31.31 6.67
C PRO A 36 -7.45 31.52 8.09
N GLY A 37 -6.86 32.49 8.80
CA GLY A 37 -6.86 32.55 10.25
C GLY A 37 -8.12 33.09 10.92
N GLY A 38 -8.48 32.45 12.04
CA GLY A 38 -9.08 33.08 13.21
C GLY A 38 -8.10 33.04 14.38
N GLN A 39 -8.39 33.76 15.48
CA GLN A 39 -7.45 34.02 16.58
C GLN A 39 -6.77 32.79 17.23
N GLY A 40 -7.29 31.57 17.03
CA GLY A 40 -6.70 30.33 17.56
C GLY A 40 -5.73 29.58 16.63
N VAL A 41 -5.64 29.90 15.33
CA VAL A 41 -4.78 29.16 14.36
C VAL A 41 -3.33 29.64 14.42
N ASN A 42 -3.11 30.89 14.84
CA ASN A 42 -1.80 31.55 14.75
C ASN A 42 -0.87 31.32 15.96
N THR A 43 -1.36 30.79 17.08
CA THR A 43 -0.62 30.82 18.36
C THR A 43 -0.20 29.44 18.88
N THR A 44 -0.80 28.33 18.41
CA THR A 44 -0.50 26.99 18.92
C THR A 44 0.18 26.13 17.84
N ASP A 45 1.32 25.52 18.18
CA ASP A 45 2.05 24.56 17.32
C ASP A 45 1.31 23.22 17.25
N SER A 46 0.17 23.21 16.57
CA SER A 46 -0.69 22.03 16.47
C SER A 46 -0.27 21.07 15.36
N ARG A 47 0.43 21.52 14.30
CA ARG A 47 0.87 20.65 13.19
C ARG A 47 2.00 19.74 13.66
N VAL A 48 1.88 18.46 13.33
CA VAL A 48 2.87 17.42 13.65
C VAL A 48 3.42 16.85 12.36
N GLU A 49 4.74 16.82 12.24
CA GLU A 49 5.49 16.05 11.25
C GLU A 49 6.20 14.90 11.99
N LEU A 50 5.96 13.68 11.55
CA LEU A 50 6.53 12.45 12.10
C LEU A 50 7.40 11.82 11.02
N VAL A 51 8.67 11.61 11.34
CA VAL A 51 9.68 11.07 10.42
C VAL A 51 10.22 9.75 10.96
N PHE A 52 10.31 8.76 10.07
CA PHE A 52 10.88 7.44 10.36
C PHE A 52 11.83 7.03 9.23
N ASP A 53 13.01 6.51 9.60
CA ASP A 53 14.02 6.01 8.67
C ASP A 53 14.00 4.47 8.67
N PRO A 54 13.44 3.83 7.64
CA PRO A 54 13.36 2.37 7.60
C PRO A 54 14.73 1.70 7.43
N ALA A 55 15.71 2.37 6.82
CA ALA A 55 17.03 1.80 6.55
C ALA A 55 17.93 1.82 7.80
N ALA A 56 17.74 2.82 8.67
CA ALA A 56 18.45 2.93 9.95
C ALA A 56 17.74 2.24 11.12
N SER A 57 16.58 1.62 10.89
CA SER A 57 15.76 1.05 11.96
C SER A 57 16.39 -0.22 12.54
N THR A 58 16.42 -0.28 13.87
CA THR A 58 16.79 -1.47 14.65
C THR A 58 15.61 -2.41 14.89
N SER A 59 14.38 -1.87 14.81
CA SER A 59 13.14 -2.62 14.99
C SER A 59 12.74 -3.42 13.75
N LEU A 60 13.28 -3.06 12.57
CA LEU A 60 13.05 -3.77 11.33
C LEU A 60 14.20 -4.76 11.05
N THR A 61 13.84 -5.96 10.61
CA THR A 61 14.82 -6.88 10.01
C THR A 61 15.30 -6.32 8.67
N PRO A 62 16.52 -6.68 8.18
CA PRO A 62 17.03 -6.19 6.90
C PRO A 62 16.10 -6.45 5.71
N THR A 63 15.38 -7.58 5.73
CA THR A 63 14.40 -7.94 4.69
C THR A 63 13.15 -7.07 4.76
N GLN A 64 12.67 -6.75 5.96
CA GLN A 64 11.55 -5.82 6.16
C GLN A 64 11.92 -4.40 5.76
N ALA A 65 13.09 -3.91 6.17
CA ALA A 65 13.61 -2.61 5.78
C ALA A 65 13.74 -2.50 4.25
N GLY A 66 14.35 -3.50 3.62
CA GLY A 66 14.47 -3.57 2.15
C GLY A 66 13.12 -3.54 1.45
N ARG A 67 12.14 -4.31 1.92
CA ARG A 67 10.77 -4.29 1.38
C ARG A 67 10.12 -2.92 1.52
N VAL A 68 10.22 -2.28 2.68
CA VAL A 68 9.63 -0.95 2.90
C VAL A 68 10.21 0.07 1.92
N VAL A 69 11.53 0.04 1.73
CA VAL A 69 12.22 0.91 0.77
C VAL A 69 11.79 0.62 -0.67
N GLU A 70 11.68 -0.65 -1.04
CA GLU A 70 11.25 -1.08 -2.37
C GLU A 70 9.81 -0.65 -2.67
N VAL A 71 8.88 -0.90 -1.75
CA VAL A 71 7.44 -0.63 -1.94
C VAL A 71 7.16 0.87 -1.92
N LEU A 72 7.79 1.63 -1.02
CA LEU A 72 7.53 3.05 -0.86
C LEU A 72 8.38 3.94 -1.79
N GLY A 73 9.37 3.41 -2.49
CA GLY A 73 10.44 4.12 -3.21
C GLY A 73 10.19 5.59 -3.58
N SER A 74 9.19 5.87 -4.42
CA SER A 74 8.88 7.23 -4.92
C SER A 74 8.22 8.17 -3.89
N SER A 75 7.63 7.61 -2.84
CA SER A 75 6.96 8.34 -1.75
C SER A 75 7.92 8.70 -0.61
N LEU A 76 9.14 8.16 -0.60
CA LEU A 76 10.14 8.46 0.42
C LEU A 76 10.80 9.81 0.16
N VAL A 77 11.01 10.58 1.22
CA VAL A 77 11.75 11.85 1.18
C VAL A 77 13.14 11.59 1.74
N GLN A 78 14.16 11.62 0.89
CA GLN A 78 15.55 11.29 1.27
C GLN A 78 15.66 9.92 1.97
N GLY A 79 14.90 8.93 1.47
CA GLY A 79 14.87 7.58 2.05
C GLY A 79 14.01 7.43 3.31
N ARG A 80 13.34 8.49 3.78
CA ARG A 80 12.55 8.49 5.02
C ARG A 80 11.06 8.56 4.73
N ILE A 81 10.29 7.92 5.60
CA ILE A 81 8.83 8.10 5.65
C ILE A 81 8.55 9.39 6.40
N VAL A 82 7.84 10.32 5.77
CA VAL A 82 7.44 11.59 6.38
C VAL A 82 5.92 11.65 6.39
N VAL A 83 5.34 11.76 7.58
CA VAL A 83 3.89 11.87 7.78
C VAL A 83 3.58 13.20 8.44
N VAL A 84 2.66 13.96 7.85
CA VAL A 84 2.20 15.24 8.41
C VAL A 84 0.74 15.12 8.82
N ALA A 85 0.39 15.66 9.99
CA ALA A 85 -0.98 15.79 10.47
C ALA A 85 -1.23 17.20 11.02
N SER A 86 -2.33 17.82 10.56
CA SER A 86 -2.71 19.19 10.98
C SER A 86 -4.24 19.40 10.96
N GLU A 87 -5.03 18.33 10.91
CA GLU A 87 -6.50 18.40 10.86
C GLU A 87 -7.14 18.88 12.17
N HIS A 88 -6.46 18.77 13.30
CA HIS A 88 -6.99 19.13 14.61
C HIS A 88 -6.34 20.39 15.16
N ARG A 89 -7.08 21.11 16.02
CA ARG A 89 -6.51 22.22 16.82
C ARG A 89 -5.57 21.72 17.93
N SER A 90 -5.70 20.46 18.34
CA SER A 90 -4.89 19.84 19.39
C SER A 90 -3.68 19.12 18.80
N GLN A 91 -2.48 19.51 19.25
CA GLN A 91 -1.21 18.83 18.95
C GLN A 91 -1.27 17.34 19.31
N LEU A 92 -1.86 16.98 20.46
CA LEU A 92 -1.99 15.59 20.90
C LEU A 92 -2.80 14.74 19.91
N ARG A 93 -3.91 15.29 19.40
CA ARG A 93 -4.74 14.59 18.41
C ARG A 93 -4.02 14.46 17.07
N ASN A 94 -3.32 15.50 16.63
CA ASN A 94 -2.52 15.43 15.40
C ASN A 94 -1.35 14.45 15.53
N ARG A 95 -0.74 14.34 16.72
CA ARG A 95 0.28 13.33 17.00
C ARG A 95 -0.28 11.91 16.88
N ALA A 96 -1.46 11.67 17.45
CA ALA A 96 -2.14 10.38 17.32
C ALA A 96 -2.43 10.05 15.85
N ALA A 97 -2.97 11.01 15.10
CA ALA A 97 -3.26 10.85 13.67
C ALA A 97 -2.00 10.57 12.83
N ALA A 98 -0.89 11.27 13.08
CA ALA A 98 0.38 11.02 12.40
C ALA A 98 0.90 9.60 12.67
N ARG A 99 0.80 9.12 13.92
CA ARG A 99 1.18 7.77 14.31
C ARG A 99 0.30 6.70 13.65
N GLU A 100 -1.01 6.91 13.61
CA GLU A 100 -1.95 6.00 12.95
C GLU A 100 -1.67 5.89 11.44
N ARG A 101 -1.38 7.01 10.78
CA ARG A 101 -0.99 7.04 9.37
C ARG A 101 0.33 6.29 9.12
N LEU A 102 1.34 6.51 9.98
CA LEU A 102 2.59 5.76 9.88
C LEU A 102 2.38 4.26 10.05
N VAL A 103 1.54 3.83 11.00
CA VAL A 103 1.17 2.42 11.18
C VAL A 103 0.50 1.86 9.93
N ALA A 104 -0.41 2.61 9.31
CA ALA A 104 -1.09 2.19 8.08
C ALA A 104 -0.10 1.99 6.93
N ILE A 105 0.80 2.95 6.71
CA ILE A 105 1.85 2.89 5.69
C ILE A 105 2.75 1.67 5.91
N LEU A 106 3.22 1.46 7.13
CA LEU A 106 4.09 0.31 7.46
C LEU A 106 3.38 -1.03 7.25
N ARG A 107 2.09 -1.11 7.58
CA ARG A 107 1.31 -2.34 7.37
C ARG A 107 1.15 -2.68 5.91
N GLU A 108 0.83 -1.69 5.09
CA GLU A 108 0.69 -1.89 3.65
C GLU A 108 2.04 -2.25 3.02
N ALA A 109 3.10 -1.52 3.38
CA ALA A 109 4.44 -1.77 2.85
C ALA A 109 4.99 -3.15 3.24
N LEU A 110 4.69 -3.64 4.45
CA LEU A 110 5.18 -4.93 4.93
C LEU A 110 4.31 -6.12 4.53
N ALA A 111 3.09 -5.86 4.04
CA ALA A 111 2.21 -6.89 3.53
C ALA A 111 2.88 -7.69 2.40
N PRO A 112 2.64 -9.01 2.32
CA PRO A 112 3.14 -9.80 1.21
C PRO A 112 2.47 -9.33 -0.08
N ALA A 113 3.21 -9.39 -1.18
CA ALA A 113 2.64 -9.14 -2.49
C ALA A 113 1.40 -10.04 -2.72
N PRO A 114 0.37 -9.54 -3.40
CA PRO A 114 -0.79 -10.34 -3.72
C PRO A 114 -0.36 -11.61 -4.48
N PRO A 115 -1.05 -12.74 -4.27
CA PRO A 115 -0.68 -14.00 -4.90
C PRO A 115 -0.65 -13.85 -6.42
N SER A 116 0.39 -14.41 -7.05
CA SER A 116 0.53 -14.33 -8.50
C SER A 116 -0.69 -14.93 -9.19
N ARG A 117 -1.26 -14.18 -10.14
CA ARG A 117 -2.40 -14.67 -10.92
C ARG A 117 -1.96 -15.87 -11.75
N ARG A 118 -2.58 -17.03 -11.50
CA ARG A 118 -2.40 -18.21 -12.36
C ARG A 118 -3.35 -18.10 -13.55
N PRO A 119 -2.84 -18.13 -14.80
CA PRO A 119 -3.70 -18.06 -15.97
C PRO A 119 -4.63 -19.27 -16.01
N THR A 120 -5.93 -19.01 -16.20
CA THR A 120 -6.93 -20.06 -16.33
C THR A 120 -6.82 -20.71 -17.70
N ARG A 121 -6.82 -22.04 -17.76
CA ARG A 121 -6.91 -22.78 -19.03
C ARG A 121 -8.27 -22.51 -19.69
N PRO A 122 -8.37 -22.47 -21.03
CA PRO A 122 -9.66 -22.42 -21.72
C PRO A 122 -10.58 -23.57 -21.28
N THR A 123 -11.83 -23.25 -20.97
CA THR A 123 -12.78 -24.25 -20.47
C THR A 123 -13.04 -25.34 -21.50
N ARG A 124 -13.36 -26.57 -21.05
CA ARG A 124 -13.73 -27.68 -21.94
C ARG A 124 -14.90 -27.31 -22.86
N GLY A 125 -15.88 -26.57 -22.36
CA GLY A 125 -17.01 -26.07 -23.16
C GLY A 125 -16.58 -25.09 -24.26
N SER A 126 -15.60 -24.22 -24.00
CA SER A 126 -15.02 -23.35 -25.02
C SER A 126 -14.33 -24.16 -26.12
N GLN A 127 -13.53 -25.16 -25.73
CA GLN A 127 -12.85 -26.04 -26.67
C GLN A 127 -13.85 -26.82 -27.55
N ARG A 128 -14.92 -27.36 -26.96
CA ARG A 128 -15.98 -28.07 -27.69
C ARG A 128 -16.70 -27.17 -28.68
N ARG A 129 -17.15 -25.98 -28.26
CA ARG A 129 -17.80 -24.98 -29.13
C ARG A 129 -16.90 -24.57 -30.30
N ARG A 130 -15.59 -24.42 -30.07
CA ARG A 130 -14.62 -24.13 -31.13
C ARG A 130 -14.56 -25.24 -32.17
N LEU A 131 -14.52 -26.50 -31.74
CA LEU A 131 -14.51 -27.65 -32.65
C LEU A 131 -15.83 -27.77 -33.42
N ASP A 132 -16.97 -27.58 -32.76
CA ASP A 132 -18.29 -27.64 -33.39
C ASP A 132 -18.49 -26.50 -34.41
N ALA A 133 -18.00 -25.29 -34.10
CA ALA A 133 -17.98 -24.18 -35.04
C ALA A 133 -17.06 -24.46 -36.23
N LYS A 134 -15.89 -25.09 -36.01
CA LYS A 134 -14.98 -25.49 -37.09
C LYS A 134 -15.62 -26.52 -38.01
N LYS A 135 -16.31 -27.53 -37.46
CA LYS A 135 -17.06 -28.54 -38.22
C LYS A 135 -18.16 -27.89 -39.08
N ARG A 136 -19.08 -27.16 -38.45
CA ARG A 136 -20.17 -26.46 -39.16
C ARG A 136 -19.67 -25.56 -40.30
N ARG A 137 -18.56 -24.85 -40.10
CA ARG A 137 -17.96 -24.01 -41.14
C ARG A 137 -17.37 -24.83 -42.29
N GLY A 138 -16.79 -26.00 -41.99
CA GLY A 138 -16.32 -26.94 -43.01
C GLY A 138 -17.47 -27.47 -43.86
N ASP A 139 -18.54 -27.93 -43.21
CA ASP A 139 -19.74 -28.44 -43.90
C ASP A 139 -20.37 -27.38 -44.80
N LEU A 140 -20.51 -26.15 -44.29
CA LEU A 140 -21.00 -25.00 -45.04
C LEU A 140 -20.12 -24.66 -46.25
N LYS A 141 -18.79 -24.83 -46.16
CA LYS A 141 -17.87 -24.60 -47.27
C LYS A 141 -17.96 -25.72 -48.31
N SER A 142 -18.09 -26.97 -47.88
CA SER A 142 -18.23 -28.13 -48.77
C SER A 142 -19.49 -28.03 -49.63
N GLY A 143 -20.63 -27.65 -49.02
CA GLY A 143 -21.89 -27.47 -49.74
C GLY A 143 -21.93 -26.28 -50.72
N ARG A 144 -20.88 -25.45 -50.75
CA ARG A 144 -20.74 -24.33 -51.71
C ARG A 144 -19.86 -24.69 -52.93
N GLY A 145 -19.34 -25.92 -52.99
CA GLY A 145 -18.59 -26.41 -54.15
C GLY A 145 -19.44 -26.38 -55.42
N ARG A 146 -18.78 -26.22 -56.57
CA ARG A 146 -19.43 -26.18 -57.90
C ARG A 146 -20.17 -27.50 -58.12
N VAL A 147 -21.48 -27.46 -58.28
CA VAL A 147 -22.28 -28.64 -58.66
C VAL A 147 -22.07 -28.84 -60.16
N THR A 148 -21.42 -29.94 -60.54
CA THR A 148 -21.35 -30.35 -61.94
C THR A 148 -22.67 -31.04 -62.28
N PRO A 149 -23.48 -30.52 -63.22
CA PRO A 149 -24.67 -31.23 -63.68
C PRO A 149 -24.26 -32.40 -64.58
N ASP A 150 -25.06 -33.48 -64.54
CA ASP A 150 -24.99 -34.59 -65.49
C ASP A 150 -25.51 -34.20 -66.88
#